data_AF-A0A9E6VTJ6-F1
#
_entry.id   AF-A0A9E6VTJ6-F1
#
_cell.length_a   1.000
_cell.length_b   1.000
_cell.length_c   1.000
_cell.angle_alpha   90.00
_cell.angle_beta   90.00
_cell.angle_gamma   90.00
#
_symmetry.space_group_name_H-M   'P 1'
#
loop_
_entity.id
_entity.type
_entity.pdbx_description
1 polymer ?
#
loop_
_entity_poly.entity_id
_entity_poly.type
_entity_poly.pdbx_seq_one_letter_code
_entity_poly.pdbx_strand_id
1 'polypeptide(L)'
;MSFSFSRIKILAFTAGIFFSFLLPAQYSGKELKSINKSKRYYNDGKYEKAVSSLEHILDAHETDGELWNLMVHYKAARYEAQKNKEMADLMNVLMAGINKGKSVSISMDNSLSTRYMGEYLSACKRATLCADKQYNASVILRNIYIDEPVDTGVSNEAKEKFGEAEKEFQAKNFAKAVNLYKQALDLDSSYYKAGLYLGDSYWNDNQPEQAVKYFKRSISQEPGMLEPRKYLTDAYASMKEYDLAYNECVNAILIHPDLSMFAKLSDICELKGKTFDRHWMARTFYTNDPKNEQGPIAELPWKYYREAKEKIAPYCNSGGMIDKSNSLTKEKYMESYCWEYMLTQYKTDDAKFVFARKMQKAGQLDCYVLLSMYHIGINDQFIHLAKTNPDKIRDYIKNYLVQ
;
A
#
# COMPACT_ATOMS: atom_id res chain seq x y z
N MET A 1 10.02 -19.44 -8.90
CA MET A 1 9.14 -18.48 -9.58
C MET A 1 10.01 -17.38 -10.15
N SER A 2 10.16 -17.31 -11.47
CA SER A 2 10.92 -16.26 -12.15
C SER A 2 10.16 -14.93 -12.01
N PHE A 3 10.64 -14.03 -11.16
CA PHE A 3 10.09 -12.68 -11.07
C PHE A 3 10.52 -11.91 -12.32
N SER A 4 9.57 -11.62 -13.22
CA SER A 4 9.82 -10.73 -14.35
C SER A 4 10.10 -9.32 -13.81
N PHE A 5 11.35 -8.86 -13.96
CA PHE A 5 11.84 -7.54 -13.57
C PHE A 5 11.13 -6.36 -14.29
N SER A 6 10.17 -6.63 -15.17
CA SER A 6 9.40 -5.62 -15.92
C SER A 6 8.34 -4.88 -15.09
N ARG A 7 8.02 -5.35 -13.87
CA ARG A 7 6.93 -4.81 -13.03
C ARG A 7 7.29 -3.52 -12.27
N ILE A 8 8.54 -3.07 -12.31
CA ILE A 8 9.02 -1.91 -11.55
C ILE A 8 9.37 -0.77 -12.51
N LYS A 9 8.40 -0.30 -13.29
CA LYS A 9 8.37 1.13 -13.61
C LYS A 9 7.73 1.82 -12.41
N ILE A 10 8.53 2.00 -11.36
CA ILE A 10 8.23 3.01 -10.35
C ILE A 10 8.01 4.30 -11.15
N LEU A 11 6.76 4.76 -11.23
CA LEU A 11 6.51 6.16 -11.51
C LEU A 11 7.36 6.88 -10.49
N ALA A 12 8.43 7.50 -10.96
CA ALA A 12 9.30 8.36 -10.19
C ALA A 12 8.48 9.59 -9.79
N PHE A 13 7.56 9.41 -8.86
CA PHE A 13 7.15 10.45 -7.94
C PHE A 13 8.23 10.55 -6.86
N THR A 14 9.48 10.76 -7.30
CA THR A 14 10.51 11.40 -6.49
C THR A 14 10.24 12.90 -6.54
N ALA A 15 9.03 13.31 -6.12
CA ALA A 15 8.88 14.66 -5.61
C ALA A 15 9.62 14.63 -4.27
N GLY A 16 10.76 15.31 -4.20
CA GLY A 16 11.52 15.48 -2.98
C GLY A 16 10.63 16.14 -1.92
N ILE A 17 9.95 15.33 -1.12
CA ILE A 17 9.31 15.84 0.08
C ILE A 17 10.42 15.97 1.12
N PHE A 18 11.03 17.15 1.16
CA PHE A 18 11.82 17.59 2.30
C PHE A 18 10.88 17.70 3.50
N PHE A 19 10.69 16.60 4.21
CA PHE A 19 10.09 16.68 5.54
C PHE A 19 11.15 17.22 6.51
N SER A 20 11.01 18.49 6.87
CA SER A 20 11.61 19.02 8.10
C SER A 20 10.88 18.40 9.29
N PHE A 21 11.22 17.16 9.63
CA PHE A 21 10.67 16.50 10.80
C PHE A 21 11.24 17.15 12.06
N LEU A 22 10.42 17.94 12.76
CA LEU A 22 10.64 18.21 14.18
C LEU A 22 10.53 16.86 14.90
N LEU A 23 11.67 16.33 15.35
CA LEU A 23 11.71 15.05 16.04
C LEU A 23 11.09 15.23 17.45
N PRO A 24 10.10 14.41 17.84
CA PRO A 24 9.45 14.53 19.14
C PRO A 24 10.44 14.37 20.31
N ALA A 25 10.05 14.84 21.50
CA ALA A 25 10.84 14.80 22.74
C ALA A 25 11.16 13.37 23.27
N GLN A 26 10.91 12.33 22.46
CA GLN A 26 11.01 10.91 22.83
C GLN A 26 12.42 10.31 22.65
N TYR A 27 13.35 11.02 22.01
CA TYR A 27 14.70 10.51 21.78
C TYR A 27 15.72 11.11 22.75
N SER A 28 16.63 10.27 23.26
CA SER A 28 17.82 10.72 23.95
C SER A 28 18.73 11.53 23.04
N GLY A 29 19.61 12.35 23.63
CA GLY A 29 20.61 13.10 22.86
C GLY A 29 21.56 12.21 22.03
N LYS A 30 21.77 10.95 22.43
CA LYS A 30 22.56 9.98 21.67
C LYS A 30 21.81 9.47 20.44
N GLU A 31 20.52 9.14 20.60
CA GLU A 31 19.65 8.71 19.51
C GLU A 31 19.47 9.84 18.49
N LEU A 32 19.19 11.07 18.94
CA LEU A 32 19.05 12.22 18.06
C LEU A 32 20.32 12.47 17.23
N LYS A 33 21.51 12.33 17.83
CA LYS A 33 22.78 12.39 17.11
C LYS A 33 22.88 11.29 16.04
N SER A 34 22.44 10.07 16.35
CA SER A 34 22.46 8.95 15.40
C SER A 34 21.46 9.14 14.25
N ILE A 35 20.23 9.62 14.53
CA ILE A 35 19.23 9.96 13.50
C ILE A 35 19.77 11.07 12.58
N ASN A 36 20.34 12.15 13.14
CA ASN A 36 20.90 13.23 12.32
C ASN A 36 22.10 12.76 11.49
N LYS A 37 22.91 11.85 12.04
CA LYS A 37 24.01 11.22 11.31
C LYS A 37 23.51 10.35 10.16
N SER A 38 22.43 9.59 10.35
CA SER A 38 21.84 8.77 9.28
C SER A 38 21.31 9.63 8.13
N LYS A 39 20.66 10.77 8.45
CA LYS A 39 20.22 11.77 7.45
C LYS A 39 21.38 12.34 6.64
N ARG A 40 22.50 12.66 7.30
CA ARG A 40 23.73 13.10 6.61
C ARG A 40 24.28 12.01 5.69
N TYR A 41 24.34 10.76 6.14
CA TYR A 41 24.78 9.66 5.29
C TYR A 41 23.88 9.47 4.07
N TYR A 42 22.57 9.62 4.22
CA TYR A 42 21.63 9.57 3.11
C TYR A 42 21.93 10.68 2.09
N ASN A 43 22.06 11.94 2.55
CA ASN A 43 22.34 13.08 1.69
C ASN A 43 23.70 12.96 0.96
N ASP A 44 24.68 12.31 1.58
CA ASP A 44 25.98 12.00 0.98
C ASP A 44 25.95 10.83 -0.03
N GLY A 45 24.79 10.20 -0.29
CA GLY A 45 24.67 8.99 -1.11
C GLY A 45 25.22 7.72 -0.45
N LYS A 46 25.55 7.77 0.85
CA LYS A 46 26.10 6.65 1.64
C LYS A 46 24.96 5.81 2.24
N TYR A 47 24.08 5.28 1.40
CA TYR A 47 22.81 4.67 1.82
C TYR A 47 22.97 3.48 2.79
N GLU A 48 24.00 2.64 2.63
CA GLU A 48 24.25 1.54 3.56
C GLU A 48 24.53 2.03 5.00
N LYS A 49 25.29 3.12 5.12
CA LYS A 49 25.58 3.75 6.42
C LYS A 49 24.33 4.43 6.99
N ALA A 50 23.48 4.98 6.13
CA ALA A 50 22.22 5.58 6.54
C ALA A 50 21.26 4.53 7.12
N VAL A 51 21.09 3.39 6.44
CA VAL A 51 20.26 2.26 6.89
C VAL A 51 20.77 1.72 8.22
N SER A 52 22.03 1.27 8.29
CA SER A 52 22.61 0.67 9.51
C SER A 52 22.59 1.61 10.73
N SER A 53 22.78 2.93 10.53
CA SER A 53 22.71 3.90 11.64
C SER A 53 21.30 4.10 12.20
N LEU A 54 20.27 3.78 11.41
CA LEU A 54 18.87 3.93 11.78
C LEU A 54 18.28 2.63 12.35
N GLU A 55 18.72 1.45 11.86
CA GLU A 55 18.21 0.13 12.28
C GLU A 55 18.25 -0.06 13.80
N HIS A 56 19.39 0.23 14.43
CA HIS A 56 19.54 0.10 15.89
C HIS A 56 18.58 0.98 16.71
N ILE A 57 18.13 2.11 16.16
CA ILE A 57 17.20 3.02 16.82
C ILE A 57 15.77 2.52 16.61
N LEU A 58 15.48 2.06 15.39
CA LEU A 58 14.17 1.57 15.01
C LEU A 58 13.74 0.38 15.88
N ASP A 59 14.66 -0.54 16.21
CA ASP A 59 14.37 -1.69 17.09
C ASP A 59 13.91 -1.28 18.50
N ALA A 60 14.37 -0.11 19.00
CA ALA A 60 13.95 0.41 20.30
C ALA A 60 12.63 1.22 20.24
N HIS A 61 12.25 1.65 19.04
CA HIS A 61 11.11 2.55 18.78
C HIS A 61 10.23 1.98 17.66
N GLU A 62 9.89 0.68 17.74
CA GLU A 62 9.28 -0.03 16.61
C GLU A 62 7.91 0.52 16.19
N THR A 63 7.20 1.28 17.03
CA THR A 63 5.90 1.89 16.68
C THR A 63 6.02 3.32 16.15
N ASP A 64 7.25 3.81 15.96
CA ASP A 64 7.51 5.16 15.49
C ASP A 64 7.38 5.25 13.97
N GLY A 65 6.29 5.88 13.53
CA GLY A 65 6.00 6.04 12.10
C GLY A 65 7.03 6.88 11.33
N GLU A 66 7.71 7.82 11.98
CA GLU A 66 8.70 8.66 11.29
C GLU A 66 10.03 7.94 11.09
N LEU A 67 10.43 7.12 12.05
CA LEU A 67 11.59 6.24 11.85
C LEU A 67 11.32 5.21 10.75
N TRP A 68 10.10 4.66 10.68
CA TRP A 68 9.73 3.77 9.57
C TRP A 68 9.72 4.49 8.22
N ASN A 69 9.18 5.71 8.14
CA ASN A 69 9.23 6.53 6.92
C ASN A 69 10.68 6.73 6.44
N LEU A 70 11.59 7.12 7.35
CA LEU A 70 13.02 7.25 7.03
C LEU A 70 13.63 5.92 6.59
N MET A 71 13.33 4.82 7.29
CA MET A 71 13.87 3.49 6.98
C MET A 71 13.45 3.00 5.59
N VAL A 72 12.15 3.09 5.29
CA VAL A 72 11.59 2.73 3.98
C VAL A 72 12.25 3.58 2.89
N HIS A 73 12.39 4.88 3.12
CA HIS A 73 13.03 5.79 2.16
C HIS A 73 14.51 5.46 1.93
N TYR A 74 15.27 5.17 2.98
CA TYR A 74 16.70 4.83 2.86
C TYR A 74 16.91 3.50 2.15
N LYS A 75 16.10 2.47 2.48
CA LYS A 75 16.20 1.17 1.81
C LYS A 75 15.78 1.26 0.34
N ALA A 76 14.79 2.10 0.00
CA ALA A 76 14.41 2.37 -1.39
C ALA A 76 15.58 3.00 -2.18
N ALA A 77 16.18 4.07 -1.65
CA ALA A 77 17.31 4.74 -2.32
C ALA A 77 18.52 3.82 -2.47
N ARG A 78 18.80 2.99 -1.46
CA ARG A 78 19.87 1.98 -1.53
C ARG A 78 19.61 0.96 -2.64
N TYR A 79 18.37 0.46 -2.74
CA TYR A 79 17.97 -0.46 -3.80
C TYR A 79 18.14 0.16 -5.18
N GLU A 80 17.59 1.37 -5.39
CA GLU A 80 17.65 2.06 -6.68
C GLU A 80 19.09 2.37 -7.11
N ALA A 81 19.92 2.85 -6.18
CA ALA A 81 21.34 3.10 -6.46
C ALA A 81 22.08 1.83 -6.88
N GLN A 82 21.84 0.71 -6.18
CA GLN A 82 22.47 -0.56 -6.50
C GLN A 82 21.97 -1.13 -7.83
N LYS A 83 20.65 -1.05 -8.10
CA LYS A 83 20.05 -1.47 -9.37
C LYS A 83 20.64 -0.69 -10.54
N ASN A 84 20.75 0.63 -10.41
CA ASN A 84 21.31 1.49 -11.47
C ASN A 84 22.79 1.18 -11.71
N LYS A 85 23.56 0.94 -10.66
CA LYS A 85 24.95 0.51 -10.78
C LYS A 85 25.07 -0.82 -11.53
N GLU A 86 24.31 -1.84 -11.13
CA GLU A 86 24.31 -3.15 -11.78
C GLU A 86 23.88 -3.05 -13.26
N MET A 87 22.91 -2.19 -13.57
CA MET A 87 22.49 -1.94 -14.96
C MET A 87 23.59 -1.27 -15.79
N ALA A 88 24.30 -0.29 -15.22
CA ALA A 88 25.43 0.36 -15.90
C ALA A 88 26.57 -0.64 -16.15
N ASP A 89 26.90 -1.47 -15.15
CA ASP A 89 27.90 -2.52 -15.28
C ASP A 89 27.51 -3.55 -16.37
N LEU A 90 26.23 -3.93 -16.41
CA LEU A 90 25.69 -4.81 -17.44
C LEU A 90 25.80 -4.20 -18.84
N MET A 91 25.42 -2.94 -19.02
CA MET A 91 25.54 -2.23 -20.30
C MET A 91 27.00 -2.16 -20.77
N ASN A 92 27.95 -1.90 -19.87
CA ASN A 92 29.37 -1.89 -20.20
C ASN A 92 29.86 -3.27 -20.70
N VAL A 93 29.43 -4.36 -20.06
CA VAL A 93 29.78 -5.72 -20.48
C VAL A 93 29.15 -6.05 -21.84
N LEU A 94 27.89 -5.69 -22.07
CA LEU A 94 27.20 -5.91 -23.34
C LEU A 94 27.89 -5.16 -24.49
N MET A 95 28.22 -3.88 -24.29
CA MET A 95 28.95 -3.09 -25.29
C MET A 95 30.34 -3.68 -25.60
N ALA A 96 31.06 -4.15 -24.58
CA ALA A 96 32.35 -4.82 -24.77
C ALA A 96 32.22 -6.16 -25.52
N GLY A 97 31.12 -6.90 -25.31
CA GLY A 97 30.81 -8.15 -26.00
C GLY A 97 30.45 -7.94 -27.48
N ILE A 98 29.60 -6.96 -27.77
CA ILE A 98 29.23 -6.55 -29.14
C ILE A 98 30.48 -6.16 -29.93
N ASN A 99 31.36 -5.34 -29.34
CA ASN A 99 32.62 -4.93 -29.97
C ASN A 99 33.57 -6.10 -30.27
N LYS A 100 33.37 -7.26 -29.63
CA LYS A 100 34.15 -8.49 -29.85
C LYS A 100 33.40 -9.56 -30.64
N GLY A 101 32.22 -9.24 -31.20
CA GLY A 101 31.37 -10.18 -31.94
C GLY A 101 30.84 -11.35 -31.10
N LYS A 102 30.76 -11.21 -29.77
CA LYS A 102 30.31 -12.27 -28.85
C LYS A 102 28.93 -11.96 -28.28
N SER A 103 28.01 -12.92 -28.33
CA SER A 103 26.77 -12.89 -27.56
C SER A 103 27.07 -13.15 -26.08
N VAL A 104 26.62 -12.27 -25.19
CA VAL A 104 26.79 -12.42 -23.74
C VAL A 104 25.43 -12.58 -23.09
N SER A 105 25.20 -13.72 -22.42
CA SER A 105 24.03 -13.96 -21.57
C SER A 105 24.42 -13.85 -20.10
N ILE A 106 23.76 -12.99 -19.34
CA ILE A 106 24.01 -12.81 -17.90
C ILE A 106 22.71 -13.03 -17.14
N SER A 107 22.75 -13.90 -16.14
CA SER A 107 21.66 -14.06 -15.17
C SER A 107 21.85 -13.06 -14.03
N MET A 108 20.78 -12.33 -13.68
CA MET A 108 20.75 -11.41 -12.54
C MET A 108 20.11 -12.04 -11.29
N ASP A 109 19.76 -13.33 -11.33
CA ASP A 109 19.23 -14.04 -10.18
C ASP A 109 20.29 -14.04 -9.05
N ASN A 110 19.89 -13.58 -7.86
CA ASN A 110 20.75 -13.35 -6.68
C ASN A 110 21.68 -12.12 -6.71
N SER A 111 21.35 -11.09 -7.51
CA SER A 111 22.07 -9.81 -7.44
C SER A 111 21.92 -9.11 -6.07
N LEU A 112 22.83 -8.18 -5.77
CA LEU A 112 22.76 -7.40 -4.54
C LEU A 112 21.53 -6.49 -4.53
N SER A 113 21.14 -5.94 -5.70
CA SER A 113 19.88 -5.19 -5.82
C SER A 113 18.65 -6.06 -5.54
N THR A 114 18.65 -7.34 -5.92
CA THR A 114 17.54 -8.26 -5.60
C THR A 114 17.41 -8.45 -4.08
N ARG A 115 18.54 -8.60 -3.37
CA ARG A 115 18.53 -8.66 -1.90
C ARG A 115 18.00 -7.35 -1.28
N TYR A 116 18.49 -6.21 -1.75
CA TYR A 116 18.03 -4.90 -1.25
C TYR A 116 16.56 -4.63 -1.54
N MET A 117 16.01 -5.13 -2.66
CA MET A 117 14.58 -5.10 -2.92
C MET A 117 13.80 -5.89 -1.85
N GLY A 118 14.26 -7.10 -1.52
CA GLY A 118 13.66 -7.91 -0.46
C GLY A 118 13.66 -7.19 0.90
N GLU A 119 14.78 -6.58 1.27
CA GLU A 119 14.89 -5.80 2.50
C GLU A 119 13.99 -4.55 2.51
N TYR A 120 13.88 -3.87 1.37
CA TYR A 120 13.00 -2.71 1.21
C TYR A 120 11.52 -3.10 1.36
N LEU A 121 11.09 -4.19 0.72
CA LEU A 121 9.72 -4.68 0.83
C LEU A 121 9.40 -5.21 2.23
N SER A 122 10.36 -5.87 2.87
CA SER A 122 10.25 -6.27 4.28
C SER A 122 10.04 -5.07 5.18
N ALA A 123 10.81 -3.98 4.99
CA ALA A 123 10.60 -2.75 5.73
C ALA A 123 9.23 -2.11 5.47
N CYS A 124 8.73 -2.14 4.23
CA CYS A 124 7.38 -1.67 3.93
C CYS A 124 6.31 -2.47 4.70
N LYS A 125 6.41 -3.80 4.68
CA LYS A 125 5.47 -4.69 5.42
C LYS A 125 5.52 -4.39 6.92
N ARG A 126 6.72 -4.35 7.51
CA ARG A 126 6.90 -4.02 8.94
C ARG A 126 6.34 -2.66 9.30
N ALA A 127 6.63 -1.62 8.51
CA ALA A 127 6.11 -0.28 8.73
C ALA A 127 4.58 -0.31 8.86
N THR A 128 3.87 -0.91 7.89
CA THR A 128 2.39 -0.99 7.89
C THR A 128 1.78 -1.83 9.01
N LEU A 129 2.59 -2.64 9.71
CA LEU A 129 2.17 -3.41 10.87
C LEU A 129 2.42 -2.64 12.17
N CYS A 130 3.58 -1.99 12.30
CA CYS A 130 4.01 -1.43 13.57
C CYS A 130 3.57 0.02 13.79
N ALA A 131 3.35 0.79 12.71
CA ALA A 131 2.98 2.19 12.79
C ALA A 131 1.75 2.50 11.93
N ASP A 132 0.91 3.42 12.42
CA ASP A 132 -0.23 3.91 11.65
C ASP A 132 0.23 4.90 10.56
N LYS A 133 -0.66 5.22 9.62
CA LYS A 133 -0.46 6.28 8.60
C LYS A 133 0.80 6.09 7.74
N GLN A 134 1.23 4.84 7.53
CA GLN A 134 2.34 4.48 6.65
C GLN A 134 1.93 4.48 5.17
N TYR A 135 1.47 5.63 4.67
CA TYR A 135 0.89 5.78 3.33
C TYR A 135 1.83 5.31 2.23
N ASN A 136 3.09 5.75 2.26
CA ASN A 136 4.07 5.40 1.22
C ASN A 136 4.29 3.89 1.17
N ALA A 137 4.59 3.27 2.31
CA ALA A 137 4.80 1.82 2.40
C ALA A 137 3.55 1.04 1.92
N SER A 138 2.36 1.47 2.31
CA SER A 138 1.10 0.86 1.87
C SER A 138 0.92 0.92 0.35
N VAL A 139 1.16 2.09 -0.28
CA VAL A 139 1.06 2.26 -1.73
C VAL A 139 2.09 1.42 -2.47
N ILE A 140 3.33 1.37 -1.97
CA ILE A 140 4.40 0.52 -2.56
C ILE A 140 3.97 -0.95 -2.57
N LEU A 141 3.43 -1.45 -1.45
CA LEU A 141 2.97 -2.83 -1.35
C LEU A 141 1.80 -3.10 -2.29
N ARG A 142 0.80 -2.20 -2.36
CA ARG A 142 -0.33 -2.33 -3.27
C ARG A 142 0.14 -2.38 -4.74
N ASN A 143 0.98 -1.44 -5.15
CA ASN A 143 1.48 -1.37 -6.53
C ASN A 143 2.25 -2.62 -6.95
N ILE A 144 2.95 -3.28 -6.02
CA ILE A 144 3.81 -4.44 -6.33
C ILE A 144 3.02 -5.75 -6.30
N TYR A 145 2.10 -5.88 -5.33
CA TYR A 145 1.44 -7.15 -5.05
C TYR A 145 0.00 -7.23 -5.55
N ILE A 146 -0.64 -6.09 -5.82
CA ILE A 146 -2.09 -6.01 -6.10
C ILE A 146 -2.35 -5.41 -7.47
N ASP A 147 -1.79 -4.24 -7.77
CA ASP A 147 -2.14 -3.50 -8.98
C ASP A 147 -1.64 -4.22 -10.23
N GLU A 148 -2.53 -4.38 -11.22
CA GLU A 148 -2.18 -4.95 -12.52
C GLU A 148 -1.65 -3.85 -13.46
N PRO A 149 -0.70 -4.18 -14.35
CA PRO A 149 -0.21 -3.21 -15.32
C PRO A 149 -1.30 -2.75 -16.30
N VAL A 150 -1.58 -1.45 -16.28
CA VAL A 150 -2.43 -0.77 -17.26
C VAL A 150 -1.62 -0.23 -18.44
N ASP A 151 -2.29 0.10 -19.55
CA ASP A 151 -1.71 0.78 -20.72
C ASP A 151 -0.56 0.02 -21.42
N THR A 152 -0.56 -1.32 -21.34
CA THR A 152 0.50 -2.16 -21.90
C THR A 152 0.57 -2.12 -23.44
N GLY A 153 -0.56 -1.88 -24.10
CA GLY A 153 -0.70 -1.87 -25.56
C GLY A 153 -0.80 -0.48 -26.21
N VAL A 154 -0.59 0.60 -25.45
CA VAL A 154 -0.85 1.97 -25.95
C VAL A 154 0.14 2.39 -27.04
N SER A 155 -0.36 3.08 -28.07
CA SER A 155 0.45 3.58 -29.20
C SER A 155 1.53 4.59 -28.75
N ASN A 156 2.62 4.69 -29.53
CA ASN A 156 3.71 5.62 -29.20
C ASN A 156 3.29 7.08 -29.40
N GLU A 157 2.47 7.34 -30.40
CA GLU A 157 1.89 8.64 -30.72
C GLU A 157 0.99 9.12 -29.56
N ALA A 158 0.16 8.22 -29.01
CA ALA A 158 -0.68 8.55 -27.86
C ALA A 158 0.18 8.81 -26.61
N LYS A 159 1.25 8.02 -26.39
CA LYS A 159 2.23 8.24 -25.30
C LYS A 159 2.97 9.57 -25.43
N GLU A 160 3.30 10.00 -26.65
CA GLU A 160 3.93 11.30 -26.90
C GLU A 160 2.98 12.44 -26.51
N LYS A 161 1.73 12.41 -27.00
CA LYS A 161 0.71 13.39 -26.62
C LYS A 161 0.38 13.41 -25.14
N PHE A 162 0.35 12.23 -24.51
CA PHE A 162 0.26 12.13 -23.06
C PHE A 162 1.44 12.81 -22.36
N GLY A 163 2.68 12.59 -22.83
CA GLY A 163 3.87 13.24 -22.29
C GLY A 163 3.86 14.77 -22.45
N GLU A 164 3.32 15.30 -23.55
CA GLU A 164 3.06 16.74 -23.70
C GLU A 164 2.01 17.22 -22.69
N ALA A 165 0.92 16.47 -22.51
CA ALA A 165 -0.14 16.80 -21.56
C ALA A 165 0.37 16.86 -20.11
N GLU A 166 1.18 15.89 -19.69
CA GLU A 166 1.79 15.86 -18.36
C GLU A 166 2.65 17.12 -18.12
N LYS A 167 3.41 17.59 -19.11
CA LYS A 167 4.21 18.81 -18.97
C LYS A 167 3.34 20.04 -18.72
N GLU A 168 2.25 20.19 -19.48
CA GLU A 168 1.30 21.29 -19.29
C GLU A 168 0.57 21.18 -17.95
N PHE A 169 0.22 19.96 -17.52
CA PHE A 169 -0.39 19.71 -16.22
C PHE A 169 0.55 20.13 -15.07
N GLN A 170 1.83 19.73 -15.12
CA GLN A 170 2.83 20.14 -14.13
C GLN A 170 3.08 21.66 -14.14
N ALA A 171 2.98 22.29 -15.31
CA ALA A 171 3.02 23.75 -15.45
C ALA A 171 1.74 24.46 -14.99
N LYS A 172 0.72 23.71 -14.50
CA LYS A 172 -0.61 24.20 -14.09
C LYS A 172 -1.42 24.82 -15.22
N ASN A 173 -1.08 24.52 -16.47
CA ASN A 173 -1.83 24.94 -17.65
C ASN A 173 -2.95 23.93 -17.95
N PHE A 174 -3.90 23.77 -17.03
CA PHE A 174 -4.88 22.69 -17.05
C PHE A 174 -5.74 22.65 -18.32
N ALA A 175 -6.19 23.81 -18.82
CA ALA A 175 -6.93 23.88 -20.08
C ALA A 175 -6.14 23.33 -21.30
N LYS A 176 -4.82 23.52 -21.34
CA LYS A 176 -3.97 22.94 -22.39
C LYS A 176 -3.78 21.44 -22.18
N ALA A 177 -3.55 21.02 -20.93
CA ALA A 177 -3.46 19.60 -20.57
C ALA A 177 -4.72 18.83 -20.99
N VAL A 178 -5.91 19.39 -20.74
CA VAL A 178 -7.21 18.85 -21.19
C VAL A 178 -7.19 18.58 -22.70
N ASN A 179 -6.74 19.54 -23.51
CA ASN A 179 -6.71 19.38 -24.97
C ASN A 179 -5.71 18.31 -25.42
N LEU A 180 -4.55 18.21 -24.77
CA LEU A 180 -3.52 17.23 -25.10
C LEU A 180 -3.89 15.81 -24.65
N TYR A 181 -4.50 15.63 -23.48
CA TYR A 181 -5.02 14.31 -23.07
C TYR A 181 -6.18 13.86 -23.98
N LYS A 182 -7.03 14.78 -24.46
CA LYS A 182 -8.03 14.44 -25.49
C LYS A 182 -7.37 13.92 -26.77
N GLN A 183 -6.35 14.61 -27.27
CA GLN A 183 -5.60 14.14 -28.45
C GLN A 183 -4.96 12.76 -28.21
N ALA A 184 -4.42 12.50 -27.02
CA ALA A 184 -3.90 11.18 -26.67
C ALA A 184 -4.99 10.10 -26.73
N LEU A 185 -6.21 10.41 -26.27
CA LEU A 185 -7.37 9.51 -26.35
C LEU A 185 -7.95 9.37 -27.76
N ASP A 186 -7.84 10.41 -28.61
CA ASP A 186 -8.23 10.34 -30.02
C ASP A 186 -7.29 9.43 -30.81
N LEU A 187 -6.00 9.42 -30.46
CA LEU A 187 -4.99 8.51 -31.00
C LEU A 187 -5.15 7.09 -30.46
N ASP A 188 -5.49 6.94 -29.18
CA ASP A 188 -5.74 5.66 -28.56
C ASP A 188 -6.81 5.76 -27.46
N SER A 189 -8.03 5.38 -27.81
CA SER A 189 -9.18 5.45 -26.90
C SER A 189 -9.08 4.50 -25.69
N SER A 190 -8.15 3.53 -25.73
CA SER A 190 -7.87 2.59 -24.64
C SER A 190 -6.85 3.11 -23.63
N TYR A 191 -6.29 4.31 -23.82
CA TYR A 191 -5.30 4.87 -22.91
C TYR A 191 -5.94 5.29 -21.56
N TYR A 192 -5.95 4.38 -20.61
CA TYR A 192 -6.57 4.52 -19.29
C TYR A 192 -6.02 5.74 -18.54
N LYS A 193 -4.69 5.90 -18.47
CA LYS A 193 -4.07 7.05 -17.80
C LYS A 193 -4.47 8.38 -18.45
N ALA A 194 -4.52 8.46 -19.78
CA ALA A 194 -4.96 9.69 -20.45
C ALA A 194 -6.42 10.05 -20.07
N GLY A 195 -7.31 9.05 -19.97
CA GLY A 195 -8.67 9.26 -19.48
C GLY A 195 -8.73 9.73 -18.02
N LEU A 196 -7.93 9.12 -17.15
CA LEU A 196 -7.86 9.46 -15.73
C LEU A 196 -7.34 10.89 -15.53
N TYR A 197 -6.19 11.24 -16.13
CA TYR A 197 -5.58 12.55 -15.98
C TYR A 197 -6.29 13.65 -16.78
N LEU A 198 -7.07 13.30 -17.79
CA LEU A 198 -8.04 14.23 -18.38
C LEU A 198 -9.11 14.63 -17.34
N GLY A 199 -9.64 13.67 -16.59
CA GLY A 199 -10.55 13.95 -15.48
C GLY A 199 -9.91 14.84 -14.41
N ASP A 200 -8.67 14.54 -14.02
CA ASP A 200 -7.90 15.32 -13.05
C ASP A 200 -7.64 16.75 -13.56
N SER A 201 -7.34 16.89 -14.85
CA SER A 201 -7.18 18.21 -15.48
C SER A 201 -8.47 19.02 -15.46
N TYR A 202 -9.62 18.40 -15.74
CA TYR A 202 -10.91 19.08 -15.61
C TYR A 202 -11.19 19.52 -14.18
N TRP A 203 -10.85 18.68 -13.19
CA TRP A 203 -11.05 19.04 -11.79
C TRP A 203 -10.19 20.25 -11.40
N ASN A 204 -8.91 20.25 -11.75
CA ASN A 204 -7.99 21.36 -11.51
C ASN A 204 -8.34 22.63 -12.32
N ASP A 205 -9.05 22.48 -13.45
CA ASP A 205 -9.60 23.58 -14.25
C ASP A 205 -10.98 24.07 -13.74
N ASN A 206 -11.37 23.71 -12.50
CA ASN A 206 -12.66 24.05 -11.88
C ASN A 206 -13.89 23.55 -12.65
N GLN A 207 -13.80 22.39 -13.31
CA GLN A 207 -14.90 21.73 -14.03
C GLN A 207 -15.19 20.34 -13.42
N PRO A 208 -15.67 20.25 -12.17
CA PRO A 208 -15.81 18.99 -11.44
C PRO A 208 -16.83 18.03 -12.06
N GLU A 209 -17.87 18.51 -12.75
CA GLU A 209 -18.85 17.66 -13.42
C GLU A 209 -18.23 16.89 -14.60
N GLN A 210 -17.31 17.53 -15.34
CA GLN A 210 -16.53 16.86 -16.38
C GLN A 210 -15.55 15.87 -15.76
N ALA A 211 -14.90 16.24 -14.67
CA ALA A 211 -14.00 15.34 -13.95
C ALA A 211 -14.71 14.04 -13.53
N VAL A 212 -15.90 14.14 -12.93
CA VAL A 212 -16.74 13.01 -12.54
C VAL A 212 -17.05 12.08 -13.72
N LYS A 213 -17.37 12.64 -14.89
CA LYS A 213 -17.63 11.86 -16.11
C LYS A 213 -16.43 11.01 -16.50
N TYR A 214 -15.23 11.59 -16.51
CA TYR A 214 -14.01 10.87 -16.90
C TYR A 214 -13.54 9.89 -15.83
N PHE A 215 -13.65 10.23 -14.54
CA PHE A 215 -13.36 9.28 -13.46
C PHE A 215 -14.28 8.06 -13.51
N LYS A 216 -15.60 8.24 -13.73
CA LYS A 216 -16.55 7.12 -13.93
C LYS A 216 -16.21 6.26 -15.14
N ARG A 217 -15.76 6.87 -16.25
CA ARG A 217 -15.25 6.15 -17.42
C ARG A 217 -14.02 5.32 -17.05
N SER A 218 -13.04 5.89 -16.35
CA SER A 218 -11.85 5.17 -15.89
C SER A 218 -12.17 4.03 -14.93
N ILE A 219 -13.15 4.18 -14.03
CA ILE A 219 -13.66 3.07 -13.18
C ILE A 219 -14.25 1.95 -14.03
N SER A 220 -14.98 2.28 -15.10
CA SER A 220 -15.58 1.28 -15.98
C SER A 220 -14.53 0.54 -16.81
N GLN A 221 -13.44 1.22 -17.18
CA GLN A 221 -12.33 0.65 -17.92
C GLN A 221 -11.45 -0.26 -17.04
N GLU A 222 -11.09 0.20 -15.85
CA GLU A 222 -10.23 -0.54 -14.90
C GLU A 222 -10.89 -0.60 -13.51
N PRO A 223 -11.86 -1.51 -13.28
CA PRO A 223 -12.64 -1.53 -12.03
C PRO A 223 -11.83 -1.84 -10.77
N GLY A 224 -10.67 -2.49 -10.94
CA GLY A 224 -9.74 -2.84 -9.86
C GLY A 224 -8.74 -1.74 -9.51
N MET A 225 -8.61 -0.68 -10.32
CA MET A 225 -7.72 0.43 -10.04
C MET A 225 -8.36 1.39 -9.05
N LEU A 226 -7.58 1.84 -8.06
CA LEU A 226 -8.09 2.63 -6.95
C LEU A 226 -8.09 4.14 -7.24
N GLU A 227 -7.17 4.60 -8.09
CA GLU A 227 -6.95 6.02 -8.41
C GLU A 227 -8.22 6.73 -8.92
N PRO A 228 -9.01 6.16 -9.87
CA PRO A 228 -10.22 6.80 -10.34
C PRO A 228 -11.25 7.02 -9.24
N ARG A 229 -11.35 6.08 -8.28
CA ARG A 229 -12.26 6.18 -7.14
C ARG A 229 -11.78 7.20 -6.11
N LYS A 230 -10.46 7.30 -5.89
CA LYS A 230 -9.83 8.37 -5.09
C LYS A 230 -10.23 9.73 -5.63
N TYR A 231 -10.03 9.95 -6.93
CA TYR A 231 -10.32 11.23 -7.56
C TYR A 231 -11.82 11.53 -7.63
N LEU A 232 -12.66 10.50 -7.86
CA LEU A 232 -14.10 10.66 -7.82
C LEU A 232 -14.62 11.05 -6.42
N THR A 233 -14.03 10.46 -5.37
CA THR A 233 -14.33 10.82 -3.98
C THR A 233 -14.01 12.30 -3.72
N ASP A 234 -12.84 12.77 -4.17
CA ASP A 234 -12.41 14.15 -4.02
C ASP A 234 -13.29 15.13 -4.81
N ALA A 235 -13.65 14.76 -6.04
CA ALA A 235 -14.57 15.55 -6.86
C ALA A 235 -15.94 15.70 -6.19
N TYR A 236 -16.55 14.61 -5.69
CA TYR A 236 -17.80 14.69 -4.95
C TYR A 236 -17.69 15.53 -3.68
N ALA A 237 -16.62 15.37 -2.91
CA ALA A 237 -16.38 16.17 -1.71
C ALA A 237 -16.26 17.68 -2.03
N SER A 238 -15.55 18.04 -3.11
CA SER A 238 -15.43 19.44 -3.57
C SER A 238 -16.77 20.06 -4.00
N MET A 239 -17.68 19.24 -4.54
CA MET A 239 -19.04 19.65 -4.89
C MET A 239 -19.99 19.63 -3.69
N LYS A 240 -19.49 19.30 -2.49
CA LYS A 240 -20.28 19.10 -1.25
C LYS A 240 -21.30 17.96 -1.32
N GLU A 241 -21.14 17.06 -2.28
CA GLU A 241 -21.94 15.84 -2.44
C GLU A 241 -21.43 14.74 -1.48
N TYR A 242 -21.51 15.02 -0.17
CA TYR A 242 -20.84 14.20 0.85
C TYR A 242 -21.38 12.77 0.94
N ASP A 243 -22.65 12.53 0.61
CA ASP A 243 -23.21 11.18 0.54
C ASP A 243 -22.62 10.38 -0.63
N LEU A 244 -22.43 11.01 -1.79
CA LEU A 244 -21.77 10.38 -2.93
C LEU A 244 -20.28 10.12 -2.65
N ALA A 245 -19.60 11.08 -2.03
CA ALA A 245 -18.21 10.92 -1.61
C ALA A 245 -18.05 9.77 -0.60
N TYR A 246 -18.92 9.70 0.41
CA TYR A 246 -18.91 8.61 1.40
C TYR A 246 -19.08 7.24 0.73
N ASN A 247 -20.09 7.10 -0.14
CA ASN A 247 -20.37 5.85 -0.83
C ASN A 247 -19.22 5.43 -1.74
N GLU A 248 -18.61 6.36 -2.48
CA GLU A 248 -17.46 6.06 -3.33
C GLU A 248 -16.23 5.68 -2.50
N CYS A 249 -16.03 6.32 -1.36
CA CYS A 249 -14.96 5.97 -0.44
C CYS A 249 -15.10 4.55 0.10
N VAL A 250 -16.32 4.15 0.48
CA VAL A 250 -16.63 2.77 0.91
C VAL A 250 -16.44 1.78 -0.25
N ASN A 251 -16.86 2.12 -1.48
CA ASN A 251 -16.64 1.29 -2.65
C ASN A 251 -15.15 1.12 -2.98
N ALA A 252 -14.34 2.16 -2.80
CA ALA A 252 -12.88 2.08 -2.95
C ALA A 252 -12.25 1.14 -1.91
N ILE A 253 -12.70 1.25 -0.65
CA ILE A 253 -12.25 0.37 0.44
C ILE A 253 -12.57 -1.11 0.15
N LEU A 254 -13.71 -1.41 -0.50
CA LEU A 254 -14.07 -2.76 -0.93
C LEU A 254 -13.13 -3.33 -2.01
N ILE A 255 -12.48 -2.47 -2.81
CA ILE A 255 -11.46 -2.89 -3.77
C ILE A 255 -10.15 -3.17 -3.03
N HIS A 256 -9.71 -2.22 -2.20
CA HIS A 256 -8.50 -2.35 -1.39
C HIS A 256 -8.58 -1.46 -0.13
N PRO A 257 -8.26 -1.98 1.08
CA PRO A 257 -8.25 -1.21 2.32
C PRO A 257 -7.05 -0.24 2.41
N ASP A 258 -7.08 0.79 1.58
CA ASP A 258 -6.01 1.78 1.45
C ASP A 258 -6.08 2.83 2.59
N LEU A 259 -4.93 3.14 3.19
CA LEU A 259 -4.83 4.14 4.26
C LEU A 259 -5.35 5.53 3.84
N SER A 260 -5.09 5.95 2.60
CA SER A 260 -5.60 7.24 2.09
C SER A 260 -7.12 7.25 1.95
N MET A 261 -7.76 6.10 1.71
CA MET A 261 -9.21 6.01 1.70
C MET A 261 -9.79 6.06 3.11
N PHE A 262 -9.13 5.48 4.11
CA PHE A 262 -9.55 5.66 5.50
C PHE A 262 -9.44 7.12 5.96
N ALA A 263 -8.38 7.83 5.56
CA ALA A 263 -8.25 9.26 5.83
C ALA A 263 -9.39 10.06 5.17
N LYS A 264 -9.65 9.85 3.87
CA LYS A 264 -10.76 10.50 3.16
C LYS A 264 -12.12 10.19 3.80
N LEU A 265 -12.34 8.95 4.25
CA LEU A 265 -13.57 8.57 4.95
C LEU A 265 -13.72 9.35 6.25
N SER A 266 -12.63 9.54 6.99
CA SER A 266 -12.61 10.38 8.21
C SER A 266 -13.01 11.81 7.89
N ASP A 267 -12.36 12.43 6.90
CA ASP A 267 -12.64 13.82 6.50
C ASP A 267 -14.11 13.98 6.08
N ILE A 268 -14.65 13.02 5.31
CA ILE A 268 -16.05 13.03 4.89
C ILE A 268 -17.00 12.84 6.08
N CYS A 269 -16.66 11.99 7.05
CA CYS A 269 -17.47 11.84 8.26
C CYS A 269 -17.50 13.14 9.07
N GLU A 270 -16.36 13.82 9.23
CA GLU A 270 -16.27 15.10 9.92
C GLU A 270 -17.12 16.17 9.22
N LEU A 271 -17.06 16.27 7.89
CA LEU A 271 -17.91 17.16 7.10
C LEU A 271 -19.42 16.87 7.25
N LYS A 272 -19.77 15.64 7.64
CA LYS A 272 -21.14 15.20 7.93
C LYS A 272 -21.50 15.27 9.42
N GLY A 273 -20.63 15.83 10.27
CA GLY A 273 -20.83 15.94 11.72
C GLY A 273 -20.73 14.60 12.46
N LYS A 274 -20.01 13.64 11.90
CA LYS A 274 -19.74 12.31 12.48
C LYS A 274 -18.26 12.13 12.75
N THR A 275 -17.91 11.12 13.53
CA THR A 275 -16.53 10.70 13.74
C THR A 275 -16.27 9.34 13.08
N PHE A 276 -15.00 9.08 12.73
CA PHE A 276 -14.55 7.81 12.20
C PHE A 276 -13.36 7.31 13.01
N ASP A 277 -13.46 6.08 13.52
CA ASP A 277 -12.34 5.36 14.12
C ASP A 277 -12.24 3.97 13.52
N ARG A 278 -11.14 3.70 12.82
CA ARG A 278 -10.88 2.38 12.24
C ARG A 278 -10.58 1.34 13.33
N HIS A 279 -10.23 1.75 14.55
CA HIS A 279 -9.78 0.91 15.65
C HIS A 279 -8.54 0.08 15.31
N TRP A 280 -7.65 0.65 14.50
CA TRP A 280 -6.38 0.03 14.16
C TRP A 280 -5.45 -0.01 15.38
N MET A 281 -4.66 -1.07 15.50
CA MET A 281 -3.62 -1.19 16.52
C MET A 281 -2.31 -1.67 15.92
N ALA A 282 -1.20 -1.25 16.53
CA ALA A 282 0.12 -1.72 16.14
C ALA A 282 0.30 -3.22 16.42
N ARG A 283 0.99 -3.90 15.50
CA ARG A 283 1.43 -5.29 15.61
C ARG A 283 2.92 -5.37 15.30
N THR A 284 3.72 -5.84 16.26
CA THR A 284 5.18 -6.03 16.08
C THR A 284 5.53 -7.41 15.51
N PHE A 285 4.55 -8.13 14.97
CA PHE A 285 4.70 -9.46 14.38
C PHE A 285 3.93 -9.52 13.06
N TYR A 286 4.40 -10.32 12.11
CA TYR A 286 3.71 -10.54 10.84
C TYR A 286 2.39 -11.28 11.03
N THR A 287 1.41 -10.99 10.19
CA THR A 287 0.17 -11.77 10.10
C THR A 287 0.45 -13.24 9.80
N ASN A 288 -0.52 -14.11 10.09
CA ASN A 288 -0.47 -15.52 9.72
C ASN A 288 -0.75 -15.67 8.22
N ASP A 289 0.22 -15.26 7.40
CA ASP A 289 0.23 -15.54 5.96
C ASP A 289 0.61 -17.02 5.75
N PRO A 290 -0.14 -17.80 4.94
CA PRO A 290 0.21 -19.17 4.53
C PRO A 290 1.66 -19.35 4.04
N LYS A 291 2.31 -18.28 3.57
CA LYS A 291 3.68 -18.29 3.04
C LYS A 291 4.78 -18.32 4.11
N ASN A 292 4.43 -18.41 5.40
CA ASN A 292 5.37 -18.59 6.52
C ASN A 292 6.47 -17.51 6.58
N GLU A 293 6.10 -16.23 6.59
CA GLU A 293 7.05 -15.15 6.89
C GLU A 293 7.56 -15.30 8.34
N GLN A 294 8.87 -15.53 8.49
CA GLN A 294 9.52 -15.60 9.81
C GLN A 294 9.54 -14.20 10.43
N GLY A 295 8.88 -14.06 11.58
CA GLY A 295 8.85 -12.82 12.36
C GLY A 295 9.60 -12.96 13.68
N PRO A 296 9.71 -11.86 14.44
CA PRO A 296 10.21 -11.90 15.81
C PRO A 296 9.37 -12.87 16.67
N ILE A 297 9.97 -13.34 17.77
CA ILE A 297 9.31 -14.24 18.73
C ILE A 297 8.04 -13.56 19.24
N ALA A 298 6.90 -14.24 19.11
CA ALA A 298 5.63 -13.72 19.54
C ALA A 298 5.49 -13.84 21.07
N GLU A 299 5.49 -12.71 21.77
CA GLU A 299 5.09 -12.63 23.17
C GLU A 299 3.59 -12.91 23.34
N LEU A 300 3.13 -13.14 24.57
CA LEU A 300 1.69 -13.22 24.83
C LEU A 300 1.01 -11.88 24.49
N PRO A 301 -0.19 -11.88 23.90
CA PRO A 301 -1.02 -13.04 23.53
C PRO A 301 -0.71 -13.65 22.16
N TRP A 302 0.16 -13.02 21.38
CA TRP A 302 0.44 -13.38 19.99
C TRP A 302 1.05 -14.78 19.83
N LYS A 303 1.62 -15.34 20.89
CA LYS A 303 1.96 -16.78 20.95
C LYS A 303 0.75 -17.68 20.66
N TYR A 304 -0.42 -17.39 21.24
CA TYR A 304 -1.65 -18.16 20.96
C TYR A 304 -2.12 -17.96 19.53
N TYR A 305 -2.01 -16.73 19.01
CA TYR A 305 -2.32 -16.43 17.62
C TYR A 305 -1.42 -17.22 16.64
N ARG A 306 -0.13 -17.39 16.94
CA ARG A 306 0.78 -18.24 16.16
C ARG A 306 0.44 -19.72 16.27
N GLU A 307 0.18 -20.20 17.49
CA GLU A 307 -0.22 -21.59 17.73
C GLU A 307 -1.48 -21.97 16.96
N ALA A 308 -2.45 -21.05 16.87
CA ALA A 308 -3.68 -21.27 16.10
C ALA A 308 -3.40 -21.55 14.62
N LYS A 309 -2.43 -20.85 14.02
CA LYS A 309 -2.04 -21.07 12.62
C LYS A 309 -1.67 -22.52 12.35
N GLU A 310 -0.79 -23.08 13.18
CA GLU A 310 -0.29 -24.45 13.04
C GLU A 310 -1.44 -25.47 13.08
N LYS A 311 -2.48 -25.19 13.88
CA LYS A 311 -3.67 -26.05 13.99
C LYS A 311 -4.54 -26.00 12.74
N ILE A 312 -4.75 -24.82 12.17
CA ILE A 312 -5.72 -24.64 11.08
C ILE A 312 -5.11 -24.74 9.68
N ALA A 313 -3.80 -24.50 9.54
CA ALA A 313 -3.10 -24.51 8.25
C ALA A 313 -3.33 -25.78 7.40
N PRO A 314 -3.42 -27.01 7.96
CA PRO A 314 -3.72 -28.21 7.16
C PRO A 314 -5.07 -28.16 6.42
N TYR A 315 -6.01 -27.32 6.89
CA TYR A 315 -7.37 -27.15 6.36
C TYR A 315 -7.52 -25.93 5.47
N CYS A 316 -6.44 -25.17 5.28
CA CYS A 316 -6.42 -23.97 4.46
C CYS A 316 -5.80 -24.23 3.09
N ASN A 317 -6.25 -23.48 2.08
CA ASN A 317 -5.52 -23.35 0.82
C ASN A 317 -4.44 -22.25 0.90
N SER A 318 -3.74 -22.02 -0.22
CA SER A 318 -2.61 -21.09 -0.30
C SER A 318 -2.93 -19.62 -0.03
N GLY A 319 -4.20 -19.21 -0.10
CA GLY A 319 -4.61 -17.84 0.23
C GLY A 319 -5.15 -17.69 1.66
N GLY A 320 -5.15 -18.76 2.46
CA GLY A 320 -5.58 -18.72 3.86
C GLY A 320 -7.08 -18.92 4.09
N MET A 321 -7.83 -19.33 3.07
CA MET A 321 -9.24 -19.71 3.23
C MET A 321 -9.31 -21.13 3.77
N ILE A 322 -10.16 -21.34 4.77
CA ILE A 322 -10.50 -22.66 5.30
C ILE A 322 -11.50 -23.29 4.32
N ASP A 323 -11.05 -24.29 3.56
CA ASP A 323 -11.86 -24.95 2.52
C ASP A 323 -12.01 -26.46 2.72
N LYS A 324 -11.29 -27.03 3.69
CA LYS A 324 -11.49 -28.41 4.14
C LYS A 324 -12.33 -28.45 5.42
N SER A 325 -13.23 -29.45 5.47
CA SER A 325 -14.00 -29.75 6.69
C SER A 325 -13.07 -30.04 7.86
N ASN A 326 -13.42 -29.52 9.04
CA ASN A 326 -12.65 -29.68 10.26
C ASN A 326 -13.57 -29.54 11.49
N SER A 327 -13.11 -30.00 12.65
CA SER A 327 -13.82 -29.89 13.93
C SER A 327 -13.41 -28.67 14.76
N LEU A 328 -12.44 -27.87 14.29
CA LEU A 328 -11.84 -26.79 15.06
C LEU A 328 -12.66 -25.51 15.01
N THR A 329 -13.24 -25.19 13.85
CA THR A 329 -13.98 -23.93 13.65
C THR A 329 -14.96 -24.00 12.47
N LYS A 330 -15.93 -23.09 12.48
CA LYS A 330 -16.79 -22.77 11.33
C LYS A 330 -16.33 -21.52 10.57
N GLU A 331 -15.28 -20.85 11.04
CA GLU A 331 -14.71 -19.68 10.39
C GLU A 331 -14.25 -19.98 8.96
N LYS A 332 -14.40 -19.00 8.08
CA LYS A 332 -13.98 -19.12 6.67
C LYS A 332 -12.52 -18.75 6.45
N TYR A 333 -11.95 -17.93 7.34
CA TYR A 333 -10.67 -17.27 7.17
C TYR A 333 -9.70 -17.67 8.28
N MET A 334 -8.48 -18.05 7.89
CA MET A 334 -7.40 -18.37 8.83
C MET A 334 -7.14 -17.22 9.80
N GLU A 335 -7.10 -15.98 9.32
CA GLU A 335 -6.82 -14.82 10.16
C GLU A 335 -7.89 -14.66 11.25
N SER A 336 -9.17 -14.75 10.88
CA SER A 336 -10.30 -14.67 11.81
C SER A 336 -10.25 -15.77 12.87
N TYR A 337 -9.99 -17.02 12.48
CA TYR A 337 -9.80 -18.12 13.42
C TYR A 337 -8.63 -17.88 14.37
N CYS A 338 -7.49 -17.39 13.88
CA CYS A 338 -6.31 -17.17 14.71
C CYS A 338 -6.54 -16.08 15.77
N TRP A 339 -7.26 -15.02 15.40
CA TRP A 339 -7.71 -14.00 16.36
C TRP A 339 -8.72 -14.55 17.36
N GLU A 340 -9.71 -15.30 16.89
CA GLU A 340 -10.74 -15.91 17.75
C GLU A 340 -10.11 -16.83 18.81
N TYR A 341 -9.19 -17.70 18.37
CA TYR A 341 -8.44 -18.59 19.24
C TYR A 341 -7.62 -17.81 20.27
N MET A 342 -6.87 -16.80 19.82
CA MET A 342 -6.06 -15.95 20.70
C MET A 342 -6.92 -15.26 21.77
N LEU A 343 -8.02 -14.62 21.37
CA LEU A 343 -8.92 -13.92 22.30
C LEU A 343 -9.57 -14.87 23.31
N THR A 344 -9.80 -16.13 22.90
CA THR A 344 -10.37 -17.17 23.78
C THR A 344 -9.36 -17.66 24.81
N GLN A 345 -8.10 -17.84 24.42
CA GLN A 345 -7.03 -18.28 25.32
C GLN A 345 -6.58 -17.14 26.25
N TYR A 346 -6.42 -15.94 25.72
CA TYR A 346 -5.98 -14.77 26.49
C TYR A 346 -7.19 -14.06 27.09
N LYS A 347 -7.60 -14.43 28.31
CA LYS A 347 -8.79 -13.88 28.98
C LYS A 347 -8.54 -12.61 29.80
N THR A 348 -7.37 -12.01 29.67
CA THR A 348 -7.02 -10.76 30.37
C THR A 348 -7.88 -9.59 29.90
N ASP A 349 -8.22 -8.70 30.84
CA ASP A 349 -8.87 -7.40 30.59
C ASP A 349 -7.87 -6.37 30.03
N ASP A 350 -7.18 -6.74 28.95
CA ASP A 350 -6.31 -5.84 28.22
C ASP A 350 -7.17 -4.90 27.35
N ALA A 351 -7.09 -3.60 27.63
CA ALA A 351 -7.81 -2.53 26.94
C ALA A 351 -7.61 -2.58 25.42
N LYS A 352 -6.46 -3.06 24.93
CA LYS A 352 -6.14 -3.16 23.50
C LYS A 352 -7.09 -4.08 22.74
N PHE A 353 -7.67 -5.08 23.41
CA PHE A 353 -8.53 -6.08 22.76
C PHE A 353 -10.02 -5.86 23.02
N VAL A 354 -10.41 -4.76 23.70
CA VAL A 354 -11.83 -4.47 23.99
C VAL A 354 -12.65 -4.40 22.71
N PHE A 355 -12.16 -3.68 21.68
CA PHE A 355 -12.87 -3.58 20.41
C PHE A 355 -12.92 -4.94 19.68
N ALA A 356 -11.79 -5.67 19.62
CA ALA A 356 -11.74 -7.00 19.00
C ALA A 356 -12.74 -7.98 19.64
N ARG A 357 -12.84 -8.00 20.98
CA ARG A 357 -13.83 -8.82 21.71
C ARG A 357 -15.27 -8.38 21.45
N LYS A 358 -15.52 -7.08 21.33
CA LYS A 358 -16.84 -6.56 20.91
C LYS A 358 -17.20 -7.08 19.52
N MET A 359 -16.25 -7.06 18.57
CA MET A 359 -16.47 -7.57 17.21
C MET A 359 -16.67 -9.08 17.17
N GLN A 360 -15.95 -9.85 17.99
CA GLN A 360 -16.18 -11.28 18.16
C GLN A 360 -17.61 -11.58 18.63
N LYS A 361 -18.09 -10.89 19.68
CA LYS A 361 -19.47 -11.06 20.17
C LYS A 361 -20.53 -10.66 19.14
N ALA A 362 -20.22 -9.69 18.29
CA ALA A 362 -21.12 -9.19 17.25
C ALA A 362 -21.08 -9.99 15.93
N GLY A 363 -20.22 -11.02 15.81
CA GLY A 363 -20.03 -11.75 14.55
C GLY A 363 -19.33 -10.94 13.44
N GLN A 364 -18.58 -9.91 13.83
CA GLN A 364 -17.88 -8.95 12.95
C GLN A 364 -16.35 -9.05 13.08
N LEU A 365 -15.83 -10.10 13.73
CA LEU A 365 -14.39 -10.26 13.93
C LEU A 365 -13.64 -10.36 12.60
N ASP A 366 -14.21 -11.02 11.59
CA ASP A 366 -13.67 -11.09 10.24
C ASP A 366 -13.52 -9.72 9.59
N CYS A 367 -14.53 -8.85 9.69
CA CYS A 367 -14.46 -7.48 9.19
C CYS A 367 -13.40 -6.70 9.94
N TYR A 368 -13.32 -6.82 11.27
CA TYR A 368 -12.26 -6.17 12.04
C TYR A 368 -10.85 -6.59 11.59
N VAL A 369 -10.59 -7.89 11.52
CA VAL A 369 -9.22 -8.37 11.25
C VAL A 369 -8.82 -8.23 9.79
N LEU A 370 -9.77 -8.33 8.85
CA LEU A 370 -9.50 -8.22 7.41
C LEU A 370 -9.61 -6.80 6.86
N LEU A 371 -10.33 -5.88 7.52
CA LEU A 371 -10.46 -4.48 7.10
C LEU A 371 -9.73 -3.51 8.04
N SER A 372 -10.16 -3.44 9.30
CA SER A 372 -9.59 -2.49 10.26
C SER A 372 -8.13 -2.77 10.57
N MET A 373 -7.74 -4.04 10.52
CA MET A 373 -6.38 -4.54 10.74
C MET A 373 -5.74 -5.04 9.45
N TYR A 374 -6.19 -4.57 8.28
CA TYR A 374 -5.69 -5.01 7.00
C TYR A 374 -4.15 -4.95 6.90
N HIS A 375 -3.57 -5.97 6.29
CA HIS A 375 -2.16 -6.05 5.92
C HIS A 375 -2.04 -6.82 4.60
N ILE A 376 -1.01 -6.55 3.80
CA ILE A 376 -0.85 -7.14 2.47
C ILE A 376 -0.81 -8.68 2.48
N GLY A 377 -0.28 -9.27 3.56
CA GLY A 377 -0.17 -10.73 3.72
C GLY A 377 -1.51 -11.47 3.89
N ILE A 378 -2.62 -10.75 4.07
CA ILE A 378 -3.97 -11.32 4.21
C ILE A 378 -4.92 -10.86 3.09
N ASN A 379 -4.38 -10.31 1.99
CA ASN A 379 -5.16 -9.75 0.89
C ASN A 379 -6.16 -10.75 0.29
N ASP A 380 -5.77 -12.00 0.07
CA ASP A 380 -6.65 -13.00 -0.55
C ASP A 380 -7.92 -13.25 0.28
N GLN A 381 -7.77 -13.26 1.61
CA GLN A 381 -8.90 -13.41 2.55
C GLN A 381 -9.82 -12.18 2.50
N PHE A 382 -9.24 -10.97 2.48
CA PHE A 382 -10.01 -9.74 2.34
C PHE A 382 -10.77 -9.68 1.01
N ILE A 383 -10.11 -9.95 -0.12
CA ILE A 383 -10.73 -9.93 -1.45
C ILE A 383 -11.88 -10.95 -1.52
N HIS A 384 -11.71 -12.13 -0.93
CA HIS A 384 -12.81 -13.09 -0.84
C HIS A 384 -13.98 -12.54 -0.02
N LEU A 385 -13.73 -11.91 1.14
CA LEU A 385 -14.79 -11.27 1.94
C LEU A 385 -15.51 -10.16 1.17
N ALA A 386 -14.77 -9.25 0.54
CA ALA A 386 -15.34 -8.14 -0.21
C ALA A 386 -16.15 -8.59 -1.42
N LYS A 387 -15.77 -9.70 -2.08
CA LYS A 387 -16.53 -10.27 -3.21
C LYS A 387 -17.78 -11.03 -2.76
N THR A 388 -17.69 -11.77 -1.67
CA THR A 388 -18.79 -12.67 -1.24
C THR A 388 -19.80 -12.01 -0.33
N ASN A 389 -19.37 -11.06 0.51
CA ASN A 389 -20.20 -10.38 1.50
C ASN A 389 -19.90 -8.86 1.56
N PRO A 390 -20.02 -8.11 0.45
CA PRO A 390 -19.71 -6.67 0.44
C PRO A 390 -20.61 -5.88 1.40
N ASP A 391 -21.88 -6.27 1.55
CA ASP A 391 -22.81 -5.58 2.46
C ASP A 391 -22.44 -5.76 3.92
N LYS A 392 -21.84 -6.90 4.30
CA LYS A 392 -21.29 -7.10 5.65
C LYS A 392 -20.20 -6.07 5.96
N ILE A 393 -19.32 -5.79 5.00
CA ILE A 393 -18.28 -4.77 5.16
C ILE A 393 -18.89 -3.36 5.24
N ARG A 394 -19.90 -3.05 4.40
CA ARG A 394 -20.60 -1.75 4.44
C ARG A 394 -21.27 -1.53 5.79
N ASP A 395 -21.99 -2.53 6.29
CA ASP A 395 -22.65 -2.49 7.60
C ASP A 395 -21.63 -2.40 8.72
N TYR A 396 -20.48 -3.08 8.60
CA TYR A 396 -19.40 -2.97 9.55
C TYR A 396 -18.87 -1.53 9.66
N ILE A 397 -18.54 -0.91 8.52
CA ILE A 397 -18.07 0.49 8.47
C ILE A 397 -19.11 1.42 9.10
N LYS A 398 -20.37 1.32 8.66
CA LYS A 398 -21.46 2.20 9.08
C LYS A 398 -21.78 2.07 10.57
N ASN A 399 -21.81 0.86 11.11
CA ASN A 399 -22.33 0.59 12.45
C ASN A 399 -21.24 0.52 13.53
N TYR A 400 -19.98 0.33 13.16
CA TYR A 400 -18.90 0.12 14.12
C TYR A 400 -17.72 1.08 13.97
N LEU A 401 -17.48 1.66 12.79
CA LEU A 401 -16.38 2.59 12.57
C LEU A 401 -16.82 4.05 12.53
N VAL A 402 -18.08 4.32 12.16
CA VAL A 402 -18.65 5.67 12.12
C VAL A 402 -19.56 5.88 13.34
N GLN A 403 -19.37 6.99 14.06
CA GLN A 403 -20.15 7.36 15.26
C GLN A 403 -20.76 8.75 15.13
#